data_AF-A0A2V8GDS1-F1
#
_entry.id   AF-A0A2V8GDS1-F1
#
_cell.length_a   1.000
_cell.length_b   1.000
_cell.length_c   1.000
_cell.angle_alpha   90.00
_cell.angle_beta   90.00
_cell.angle_gamma   90.00
#
_symmetry.space_group_name_H-M   'P 1'
#
loop_
_entity.id
_entity.type
_entity.pdbx_description
1 polymer ?
#
loop_
_entity_poly.entity_id
_entity_poly.type
_entity_poly.pdbx_seq_one_letter_code
_entity_poly.pdbx_strand_id
1 'polypeptide(L)'
;AVPPIPSNLALVPEYRDRVISMLGASPTFRRQCARIANARHLSVSVAFGGSPGITGDPASTRIVFKPDGTIQADVRIAPLADLDELVAHEFEHILEQLDGVDLAAMARRADTGVRAIEGGERFETARAIAAGRQVAQEVRRARRRGGA
;
A
#
# COMPACT_ATOMS: atom_id res chain seq x y z
N ALA A 1 -10.87 -11.22 17.03
CA ALA A 1 -11.81 -10.69 16.03
C ALA A 1 -11.01 -10.02 14.90
N VAL A 2 -11.47 -10.12 13.65
CA VAL A 2 -10.87 -9.36 12.54
C VAL A 2 -11.22 -7.88 12.74
N PRO A 3 -10.23 -6.96 12.73
CA PRO A 3 -10.53 -5.54 12.86
C PRO A 3 -11.32 -5.03 11.65
N PRO A 4 -12.16 -3.99 11.81
CA PRO A 4 -12.87 -3.39 10.68
C PRO A 4 -11.91 -2.68 9.73
N ILE A 5 -12.35 -2.47 8.48
CA ILE A 5 -11.66 -1.59 7.54
C ILE A 5 -11.63 -0.16 8.12
N PRO A 6 -10.48 0.55 8.08
CA PRO A 6 -10.40 1.95 8.51
C PRO A 6 -11.46 2.82 7.85
N SER A 7 -12.09 3.73 8.61
CA SER A 7 -13.14 4.61 8.07
C SER A 7 -12.63 5.62 7.04
N ASN A 8 -11.31 5.86 7.04
CA ASN A 8 -10.63 6.70 6.06
C ASN A 8 -10.02 5.92 4.89
N LEU A 9 -10.39 4.64 4.74
CA LEU A 9 -10.01 3.79 3.61
C LEU A 9 -11.25 3.44 2.77
N ALA A 10 -11.34 4.01 1.58
CA ALA A 10 -12.34 3.68 0.58
C ALA A 10 -11.81 2.62 -0.39
N LEU A 11 -12.58 1.56 -0.62
CA LEU A 11 -12.25 0.46 -1.52
C LEU A 11 -13.34 0.31 -2.58
N VAL A 12 -12.97 -0.01 -3.81
CA VAL A 12 -13.93 -0.57 -4.78
C VAL A 12 -14.45 -1.93 -4.29
N PRO A 13 -15.71 -2.31 -4.59
CA PRO A 13 -16.32 -3.53 -4.07
C PRO A 13 -15.49 -4.81 -4.27
N GLU A 14 -14.81 -4.91 -5.41
CA GLU A 14 -14.03 -6.07 -5.84
C GLU A 14 -12.80 -6.31 -4.95
N TYR A 15 -12.27 -5.28 -4.31
CA TYR A 15 -11.12 -5.40 -3.39
C TYR A 15 -11.54 -5.62 -1.94
N ARG A 16 -12.82 -5.39 -1.60
CA ARG A 16 -13.29 -5.36 -0.22
C ARG A 16 -13.07 -6.69 0.49
N ASP A 17 -13.55 -7.80 -0.09
CA ASP A 17 -13.43 -9.12 0.53
C ASP A 17 -11.97 -9.55 0.64
N ARG A 18 -11.14 -9.16 -0.32
CA ARG A 18 -9.71 -9.44 -0.28
C ARG A 18 -9.02 -8.70 0.86
N VAL A 19 -9.28 -7.41 1.00
CA VAL A 19 -8.71 -6.59 2.08
C VAL A 19 -9.18 -7.08 3.46
N ILE A 20 -10.44 -7.50 3.61
CA ILE A 20 -10.94 -8.13 4.84
C ILE A 20 -10.18 -9.43 5.13
N SER A 21 -9.96 -10.26 4.12
CA SER A 21 -9.17 -11.49 4.24
C SER A 21 -7.73 -11.19 4.69
N MET A 22 -7.09 -10.16 4.12
CA MET A 22 -5.76 -9.71 4.52
C MET A 22 -5.74 -9.23 5.98
N LEU A 23 -6.72 -8.45 6.43
CA LEU A 23 -6.86 -8.00 7.82
C LEU A 23 -6.99 -9.19 8.79
N GLY A 24 -7.70 -10.24 8.40
CA GLY A 24 -7.80 -11.45 9.21
C GLY A 24 -6.49 -12.23 9.28
N ALA A 25 -5.78 -12.34 8.15
CA ALA A 25 -4.64 -13.23 8.01
C ALA A 25 -3.28 -12.62 8.40
N SER A 26 -3.07 -11.32 8.18
CA SER A 26 -1.75 -10.68 8.28
C SER A 26 -1.64 -9.72 9.46
N PRO A 27 -0.84 -10.05 10.50
CA PRO A 27 -0.47 -9.09 11.54
C PRO A 27 0.18 -7.82 10.99
N THR A 28 0.96 -7.93 9.92
CA THR A 28 1.66 -6.79 9.31
C THR A 28 0.68 -5.84 8.65
N PHE A 29 -0.26 -6.36 7.86
CA PHE A 29 -1.29 -5.56 7.24
C PHE A 29 -2.22 -4.89 8.26
N ARG A 30 -2.56 -5.58 9.36
CA ARG A 30 -3.30 -4.98 10.47
C ARG A 30 -2.58 -3.76 11.07
N ARG A 31 -1.24 -3.83 11.22
CA ARG A 31 -0.46 -2.68 11.71
C ARG A 31 -0.50 -1.52 10.72
N GLN A 32 -0.40 -1.80 9.42
CA GLN A 32 -0.51 -0.75 8.39
C GLN A 32 -1.89 -0.08 8.44
N CYS A 33 -2.97 -0.85 8.43
CA CYS A 33 -4.33 -0.32 8.53
C CYS A 33 -4.58 0.44 9.85
N ALA A 34 -4.02 -0.01 10.97
CA ALA A 34 -4.14 0.71 12.24
C ALA A 34 -3.45 2.09 12.18
N ARG A 35 -2.28 2.18 11.54
CA ARG A 35 -1.58 3.46 11.33
C ARG A 35 -2.34 4.38 10.39
N ILE A 36 -2.86 3.85 9.28
CA ILE A 36 -3.74 4.60 8.36
C ILE A 36 -4.97 5.11 9.12
N ALA A 37 -5.64 4.25 9.89
CA ALA A 37 -6.80 4.65 10.68
C ALA A 37 -6.46 5.82 11.60
N ASN A 38 -5.33 5.76 12.30
CA ASN A 38 -4.88 6.78 13.26
C ASN A 38 -4.52 8.13 12.62
N ALA A 39 -4.16 8.17 11.34
CA ALA A 39 -3.95 9.40 10.60
C ALA A 39 -5.30 10.04 10.19
N ARG A 40 -5.95 10.74 11.13
CA ARG A 40 -7.30 11.33 10.92
C ARG A 40 -7.37 12.38 9.80
N HIS A 41 -6.25 12.96 9.41
CA HIS A 41 -6.13 13.92 8.31
C HIS A 41 -5.88 13.25 6.95
N LEU A 42 -5.69 11.93 6.91
CA LEU A 42 -5.48 11.15 5.69
C LEU A 42 -6.80 10.53 5.21
N SER A 43 -7.07 10.62 3.91
CA SER A 43 -8.02 9.77 3.19
C SER A 43 -7.29 8.91 2.16
N VAL A 44 -7.65 7.62 2.08
CA VAL A 44 -7.08 6.65 1.14
C VAL A 44 -8.18 6.10 0.25
N SER A 45 -7.97 6.11 -1.06
CA SER A 45 -8.82 5.40 -2.04
C SER A 45 -8.02 4.28 -2.69
N VAL A 46 -8.62 3.10 -2.87
CA VAL A 46 -8.02 1.98 -3.61
C VAL A 46 -8.96 1.55 -4.71
N ALA A 47 -8.50 1.66 -5.94
CA ALA A 47 -9.28 1.36 -7.13
C ALA A 47 -8.44 0.60 -8.17
N PHE A 48 -9.12 0.12 -9.23
CA PHE A 48 -8.44 -0.42 -10.38
C PHE A 48 -7.54 0.63 -11.06
N GLY A 49 -6.34 0.19 -11.42
CA GLY A 49 -5.31 0.93 -12.12
C GLY A 49 -4.87 0.24 -13.40
N GLY A 50 -4.23 1.00 -14.30
CA GLY A 50 -3.66 0.49 -15.55
C GLY A 50 -4.70 0.25 -16.65
N SER A 51 -4.34 0.59 -17.89
CA SER A 51 -5.08 0.13 -19.08
C SER A 51 -4.66 -1.31 -19.40
N PRO A 52 -5.60 -2.21 -19.75
CA PRO A 52 -5.25 -3.54 -20.26
C PRO A 52 -4.26 -3.41 -21.43
N GLY A 53 -3.07 -4.03 -21.32
CA GLY A 53 -2.06 -4.05 -22.38
C GLY A 53 -0.95 -3.00 -22.27
N ILE A 54 -0.97 -2.09 -21.29
CA ILE A 54 0.17 -1.19 -21.02
C ILE A 54 1.05 -1.81 -19.94
N THR A 55 2.24 -2.25 -20.32
CA THR A 55 3.30 -2.67 -19.40
C THR A 55 3.90 -1.44 -18.74
N GLY A 56 3.38 -1.05 -17.58
CA GLY A 56 3.86 0.12 -16.86
C GLY A 56 3.30 0.11 -15.45
N ASP A 57 3.98 -0.62 -14.57
CA ASP A 57 3.73 -0.76 -13.14
C ASP A 57 2.40 -1.42 -12.72
N PRO A 58 2.43 -2.59 -12.04
CA PRO A 58 1.22 -3.23 -11.55
C PRO A 58 0.53 -2.45 -10.41
N ALA A 59 1.19 -1.45 -9.81
CA ALA A 59 0.56 -0.57 -8.83
C ALA A 59 1.15 0.84 -8.84
N SER A 60 0.41 1.80 -8.28
CA SER A 60 0.94 3.13 -7.97
C SER A 60 0.10 3.83 -6.91
N THR A 61 0.74 4.72 -6.16
CA THR A 61 0.08 5.64 -5.25
C THR A 61 0.40 7.08 -5.62
N ARG A 62 -0.64 7.90 -5.75
CA ARG A 62 -0.52 9.35 -5.83
C ARG A 62 -0.90 9.96 -4.49
N ILE A 63 -0.01 10.77 -3.91
CA ILE A 63 -0.25 11.45 -2.63
C ILE A 63 -0.32 12.95 -2.87
N VAL A 64 -1.37 13.59 -2.37
CA VAL A 64 -1.59 15.03 -2.46
C VAL A 64 -1.76 15.60 -1.05
N PHE A 65 -0.89 16.54 -0.70
CA PHE A 65 -1.01 17.35 0.50
C PHE A 65 -1.85 18.59 0.16
N LYS A 66 -2.98 18.76 0.84
CA LYS A 66 -3.91 19.87 0.60
C LYS A 66 -3.56 21.07 1.51
N PRO A 67 -3.92 22.30 1.10
CA PRO A 67 -3.65 23.50 1.90
C PRO A 67 -4.31 23.50 3.29
N ASP A 68 -5.39 22.73 3.48
CA ASP A 68 -6.11 22.58 4.75
C ASP A 68 -5.45 21.57 5.72
N GLY A 69 -4.28 21.02 5.34
CA GLY A 69 -3.55 20.04 6.13
C GLY A 69 -4.04 18.60 5.97
N THR A 70 -5.04 18.36 5.11
CA THR A 70 -5.46 16.99 4.78
C THR A 70 -4.55 16.37 3.72
N ILE A 71 -4.47 15.04 3.76
CA ILE A 71 -3.68 14.23 2.82
C ILE A 71 -4.65 13.32 2.09
N GLN A 72 -4.55 13.27 0.76
CA GLN A 72 -5.28 12.33 -0.06
C GLN A 72 -4.29 11.37 -0.73
N ALA A 73 -4.48 10.07 -0.53
CA ALA A 73 -3.72 9.02 -1.19
C ALA A 73 -4.64 8.22 -2.12
N ASP A 74 -4.32 8.21 -3.41
CA ASP A 74 -5.05 7.46 -4.44
C ASP A 74 -4.19 6.28 -4.91
N VAL A 75 -4.58 5.08 -4.51
CA VAL A 75 -3.92 3.82 -4.83
C VAL A 75 -4.59 3.16 -6.03
N ARG A 76 -3.78 2.76 -7.01
CA ARG A 76 -4.21 2.15 -8.26
C ARG A 76 -3.51 0.80 -8.42
N ILE A 77 -4.28 -0.28 -8.46
CA ILE A 77 -3.74 -1.65 -8.62
C ILE A 77 -4.25 -2.26 -9.92
N ALA A 78 -3.36 -2.86 -10.70
CA ALA A 78 -3.68 -3.58 -11.93
C ALA A 78 -4.51 -4.86 -11.64
N PRO A 79 -5.57 -5.16 -12.42
CA PRO A 79 -6.50 -6.25 -12.11
C PRO A 79 -5.90 -7.67 -12.01
N LEU A 80 -4.77 -7.94 -12.68
CA LEU A 80 -4.14 -9.27 -12.74
C LEU A 80 -2.91 -9.41 -11.84
N ALA A 81 -2.63 -8.41 -11.01
CA ALA A 81 -1.42 -8.40 -10.18
C ALA A 81 -1.63 -9.07 -8.81
N ASP A 82 -0.54 -9.34 -8.08
CA ASP A 82 -0.63 -9.88 -6.72
C ASP A 82 -1.16 -8.81 -5.76
N LEU A 83 -2.49 -8.78 -5.62
CA LEU A 83 -3.20 -7.80 -4.82
C LEU A 83 -2.76 -7.79 -3.34
N ASP A 84 -2.33 -8.93 -2.79
CA ASP A 84 -1.87 -8.99 -1.38
C ASP A 84 -0.57 -8.22 -1.19
N GLU A 85 0.39 -8.46 -2.08
CA GLU A 85 1.69 -7.83 -2.03
C GLU A 85 1.57 -6.34 -2.34
N LEU A 86 0.83 -6.00 -3.40
CA LEU A 86 0.79 -4.63 -3.91
C LEU A 86 -0.02 -3.68 -3.03
N VAL A 87 -1.18 -4.08 -2.51
CA VAL A 87 -1.92 -3.18 -1.59
C VAL A 87 -1.10 -2.88 -0.34
N ALA A 88 -0.42 -3.90 0.21
CA ALA A 88 0.44 -3.71 1.36
C ALA A 88 1.70 -2.88 1.05
N HIS A 89 2.25 -3.04 -0.15
CA HIS A 89 3.35 -2.24 -0.66
C HIS A 89 2.95 -0.75 -0.75
N GLU A 90 1.86 -0.46 -1.45
CA GLU A 90 1.35 0.91 -1.63
C GLU A 90 0.96 1.56 -0.29
N PHE A 91 0.40 0.79 0.64
CA PHE A 91 0.13 1.29 1.99
C PHE A 91 1.40 1.65 2.73
N GLU A 92 2.50 0.91 2.54
CA GLU A 92 3.76 1.24 3.17
C GLU A 92 4.33 2.56 2.63
N HIS A 93 4.18 2.85 1.34
CA HIS A 93 4.54 4.16 0.77
C HIS A 93 3.74 5.31 1.40
N ILE A 94 2.43 5.13 1.61
CA ILE A 94 1.62 6.12 2.33
C ILE A 94 2.19 6.34 3.74
N LEU A 95 2.56 5.27 4.44
CA LEU A 95 3.12 5.37 5.79
C LEU A 95 4.50 6.03 5.79
N GLU A 96 5.34 5.81 4.77
CA GLU A 96 6.62 6.52 4.60
C GLU A 96 6.41 8.03 4.47
N GLN A 97 5.38 8.45 3.72
CA GLN A 97 5.04 9.87 3.61
C GLN A 97 4.49 10.44 4.92
N LEU A 98 3.66 9.69 5.64
CA LEU A 98 3.20 10.11 6.98
C LEU A 98 4.35 10.20 8.00
N ASP A 99 5.40 9.40 7.83
CA ASP A 99 6.59 9.43 8.67
C ASP A 99 7.55 10.59 8.31
N GLY A 100 7.22 11.39 7.28
CA GLY A 100 8.07 12.49 6.82
C GLY A 100 9.36 12.03 6.13
N VAL A 101 9.36 10.81 5.56
CA VAL A 101 10.52 10.29 4.83
C VAL A 101 10.71 11.08 3.53
N ASP A 102 11.82 11.82 3.45
CA ASP A 102 12.23 12.53 2.23
C ASP A 102 12.82 11.53 1.22
N LEU A 103 11.92 10.89 0.45
CA LEU A 103 12.28 9.89 -0.56
C LEU A 103 13.21 10.47 -1.63
N ALA A 104 13.03 11.73 -2.02
CA ALA A 104 13.87 12.38 -3.01
C ALA A 104 15.32 12.56 -2.49
N ALA A 105 15.48 13.00 -1.24
CA ALA A 105 16.80 13.09 -0.63
C ALA A 105 17.45 11.72 -0.40
N MET A 106 16.67 10.72 0.00
CA MET A 106 17.18 9.36 0.19
C MET A 106 17.60 8.72 -1.12
N ALA A 107 16.86 8.91 -2.21
CA ALA A 107 17.19 8.38 -3.53
C ALA A 107 18.50 8.94 -4.12
N ARG A 108 18.93 10.13 -3.70
CA ARG A 108 20.21 10.75 -4.13
C ARG A 108 21.44 10.17 -3.42
N ARG A 109 21.23 9.31 -2.41
CA ARG A 109 22.30 8.74 -1.59
C ARG A 109 22.39 7.23 -1.83
N ALA A 110 23.62 6.71 -1.86
CA ALA A 110 23.84 5.27 -1.93
C ALA A 110 23.33 4.57 -0.66
N ASP A 111 22.92 3.30 -0.80
CA ASP A 111 22.60 2.37 0.29
C ASP A 111 21.48 2.79 1.25
N THR A 112 20.59 3.68 0.82
CA THR A 112 19.40 4.08 1.59
C THR A 112 18.22 3.11 1.44
N GLY A 113 18.28 2.22 0.45
CA GLY A 113 17.16 1.36 0.08
C GLY A 113 16.03 2.10 -0.65
N VAL A 114 16.22 3.36 -1.05
CA VAL A 114 15.27 4.15 -1.83
C VAL A 114 15.81 4.35 -3.24
N ARG A 115 14.99 4.09 -4.25
CA ARG A 115 15.36 4.23 -5.66
C ARG A 115 14.33 5.08 -6.39
N ALA A 116 14.78 6.13 -7.07
CA ALA A 116 13.98 6.86 -8.04
C ALA A 116 13.70 5.98 -9.27
N ILE A 117 12.45 5.93 -9.72
CA ILE A 117 12.02 5.30 -10.97
C ILE A 117 11.38 6.35 -11.88
N GLU A 118 11.29 6.07 -13.18
CA GLU A 118 10.72 7.00 -14.18
C GLU A 118 11.27 8.43 -14.09
N GLY A 119 12.60 8.55 -14.12
CA GLY A 119 13.24 9.88 -14.10
C GLY A 119 13.11 10.65 -12.78
N GLY A 120 12.61 10.01 -11.71
CA GLY A 120 12.47 10.64 -10.38
C GLY A 120 11.06 11.10 -10.05
N GLU A 121 10.07 10.80 -10.89
CA GLU A 121 8.66 11.07 -10.62
C GLU A 121 8.08 10.12 -9.57
N ARG A 122 8.67 8.93 -9.42
CA ARG A 122 8.22 7.88 -8.49
C ARG A 122 9.40 7.29 -7.73
N PHE A 123 9.09 6.64 -6.61
CA PHE A 123 10.09 6.07 -5.71
C PHE A 123 9.71 4.65 -5.32
N GLU A 124 10.68 3.75 -5.39
CA GLU A 124 10.59 2.39 -4.88
C GLU A 124 11.41 2.31 -3.58
N THR A 125 10.89 1.69 -2.54
CA THR A 125 11.60 1.53 -1.26
C THR A 125 11.74 0.08 -0.84
N ALA A 126 12.92 -0.27 -0.32
CA ALA A 126 13.18 -1.60 0.26
C ALA A 126 12.20 -1.92 1.41
N ARG A 127 11.76 -0.88 2.14
CA ARG A 127 10.76 -0.96 3.20
C ARG A 127 9.39 -1.36 2.66
N ALA A 128 8.90 -0.70 1.60
CA ALA A 128 7.64 -1.06 0.96
C ALA A 128 7.67 -2.45 0.31
N ILE A 129 8.77 -2.80 -0.38
CA ILE A 129 8.97 -4.15 -0.92
C ILE A 129 8.89 -5.20 0.19
N ALA A 130 9.63 -4.99 1.28
CA ALA A 130 9.67 -5.93 2.39
C ALA A 130 8.29 -6.09 3.05
N ALA A 131 7.58 -4.99 3.28
CA ALA A 131 6.24 -5.00 3.85
C ALA A 131 5.24 -5.76 2.95
N GLY A 132 5.22 -5.45 1.65
CA GLY A 132 4.37 -6.14 0.67
C GLY A 132 4.60 -7.65 0.67
N ARG A 133 5.86 -8.08 0.53
CA ARG A 133 6.24 -9.49 0.54
C ARG A 133 5.87 -10.17 1.85
N GLN A 134 6.06 -9.50 2.97
CA GLN A 134 5.73 -10.04 4.28
C GLN A 134 4.22 -10.28 4.42
N VAL A 135 3.38 -9.32 4.01
CA VAL A 135 1.92 -9.48 4.02
C VAL A 135 1.50 -10.64 3.13
N ALA A 136 1.99 -10.71 1.89
CA ALA A 136 1.68 -11.81 0.97
C ALA A 136 2.06 -13.17 1.56
N GLN A 137 3.22 -13.28 2.21
CA GLN A 137 3.65 -14.51 2.89
C GLN A 137 2.73 -14.87 4.07
N GLU A 138 2.35 -13.91 4.91
CA GLU A 138 1.44 -14.12 6.04
C GLU A 138 0.07 -14.61 5.56
N VAL A 139 -0.49 -14.00 4.51
CA VAL A 139 -1.77 -14.40 3.91
C VAL A 139 -1.70 -15.81 3.33
N ARG A 140 -0.64 -16.12 2.55
CA ARG A 140 -0.43 -17.46 1.98
C ARG A 140 -0.29 -18.52 3.07
N ARG A 141 0.39 -18.21 4.18
CA ARG A 141 0.52 -19.12 5.34
C ARG A 141 -0.82 -19.37 6.03
N ALA A 142 -1.63 -18.33 6.23
CA ALA A 142 -2.96 -18.47 6.84
C ALA A 142 -3.89 -19.36 6.00
N ARG A 143 -3.87 -19.18 4.66
CA ARG A 143 -4.66 -20.00 3.72
C ARG A 143 -4.30 -21.49 3.78
N ARG A 144 -3.00 -21.80 3.85
CA ARG A 144 -2.53 -23.19 3.99
C ARG A 144 -2.97 -23.84 5.30
N ARG A 145 -3.15 -23.06 6.37
CA ARG A 145 -3.57 -23.56 7.69
C ARG A 145 -5.09 -23.71 7.83
N GLY A 146 -5.87 -22.93 7.08
CA GLY A 146 -7.34 -22.99 7.10
C GLY A 146 -7.96 -23.97 6.09
N GLY A 147 -7.15 -24.57 5.22
CA GLY A 147 -7.57 -25.59 4.25
C GLY A 147 -7.15 -27.02 4.64
N ALA A 148 -6.77 -27.24 5.90
CA ALA A 148 -6.47 -28.55 6.48
C ALA A 148 -7.57 -28.95 7.47
#